data_AF-X1E854-F1
#
_entry.id   AF-X1E854-F1
#
_cell.length_a   1.000
_cell.length_b   1.000
_cell.length_c   1.000
_cell.angle_alpha   90.00
_cell.angle_beta   90.00
_cell.angle_gamma   90.00
#
_symmetry.space_group_name_H-M   'P 1'
#
loop_
_entity.id
_entity.type
_entity.pdbx_description
1 polymer ?
#
loop_
_entity_poly.entity_id
_entity_poly.type
_entity_poly.pdbx_seq_one_letter_code
_entity_poly.pdbx_strand_id
1 'polypeptide(L)' 'MSEPSKDYTTDEILTILMSREVKNDDVMIVGVATPMVWAAFTLAKLTHAPDAIYHYIMGNSFVYEPRSKILGSS' A
#
# COMPACT_ATOMS: atom_id res chain seq x y z
N MET A 1 -15.45 -28.68 -5.22
CA MET A 1 -14.49 -27.77 -4.55
C MET A 1 -13.11 -28.34 -4.80
N SER A 2 -12.24 -27.62 -5.52
CA SER A 2 -10.83 -28.00 -5.69
C SER A 2 -10.15 -28.00 -4.32
N GLU A 3 -9.35 -29.04 -4.02
CA GLU A 3 -8.52 -29.04 -2.82
C GLU A 3 -7.63 -27.79 -2.84
N PRO A 4 -7.49 -27.06 -1.72
CA PRO A 4 -6.48 -26.03 -1.61
C PRO A 4 -5.11 -26.67 -1.83
N SER A 5 -4.27 -26.06 -2.67
CA SER A 5 -2.88 -26.49 -2.81
C SER A 5 -2.23 -26.51 -1.42
N LYS A 6 -1.43 -27.54 -1.10
CA LYS A 6 -0.73 -27.61 0.19
C LYS A 6 0.67 -27.00 0.11
N ASP A 7 1.09 -26.58 -1.09
CA ASP A 7 2.42 -26.09 -1.40
C ASP A 7 2.48 -24.56 -1.31
N TYR A 8 1.94 -23.98 -0.24
CA TYR A 8 2.10 -22.54 0.03
C TYR A 8 3.33 -22.31 0.88
N THR A 9 4.12 -21.33 0.48
CA THR A 9 5.23 -20.83 1.29
C THR A 9 4.69 -20.01 2.47
N THR A 10 5.47 -19.95 3.55
CA THR A 10 5.12 -19.14 4.73
C THR A 10 4.90 -17.66 4.36
N ASP A 11 5.67 -17.15 3.39
CA ASP A 11 5.57 -15.76 2.93
C ASP A 11 4.23 -15.48 2.21
N GLU A 12 3.72 -16.43 1.43
CA GLU A 12 2.41 -16.32 0.76
C GLU A 12 1.27 -16.33 1.78
N ILE A 13 1.35 -17.21 2.78
CA ILE A 13 0.36 -17.28 3.86
C ILE A 13 0.34 -15.94 4.63
N LEU A 14 1.53 -15.44 5.00
CA LEU A 14 1.65 -14.16 5.71
C LEU A 14 1.12 -12.99 4.88
N THR A 15 1.41 -12.97 3.57
CA THR A 15 0.90 -11.95 2.64
C THR A 15 -0.62 -11.96 2.56
N ILE A 16 -1.25 -13.14 2.50
CA ILE A 16 -2.72 -13.27 2.50
C ILE A 16 -3.30 -12.80 3.84
N LEU A 17 -2.70 -13.19 4.96
CA LEU A 17 -3.18 -12.75 6.28
C LEU A 17 -3.11 -11.23 6.42
N MET A 18 -2.00 -10.60 6.03
CA MET A 18 -1.87 -9.14 6.02
C MET A 18 -2.87 -8.47 5.08
N SER A 19 -3.16 -9.06 3.93
CA SER A 19 -4.15 -8.53 2.98
C SER A 19 -5.55 -8.47 3.60
N ARG A 20 -5.93 -9.47 4.41
CA ARG A 20 -7.25 -9.55 5.05
C ARG A 20 -7.47 -8.55 6.18
N GLU A 21 -6.40 -7.98 6.73
CA GLU A 21 -6.51 -6.93 7.74
C GLU A 21 -6.89 -5.58 7.14
N VAL A 22 -6.71 -5.39 5.82
CA VAL A 22 -7.02 -4.14 5.12
C VAL A 22 -8.52 -4.05 4.82
N LYS A 23 -9.16 -2.96 5.23
CA LYS A 23 -10.56 -2.68 4.88
C LYS A 23 -10.65 -1.76 3.67
N ASN A 24 -11.79 -1.80 2.98
CA ASN A 24 -12.01 -1.03 1.76
C ASN A 24 -11.94 0.50 1.98
N ASP A 25 -12.23 0.96 3.19
CA ASP A 25 -12.23 2.37 3.58
C ASP A 25 -10.96 2.79 4.36
N ASP A 26 -9.96 1.91 4.48
CA ASP A 26 -8.75 2.20 5.24
C ASP A 26 -7.78 3.12 4.49
N VAL A 27 -7.14 4.01 5.24
CA VAL A 27 -5.99 4.81 4.81
C VAL A 27 -4.73 4.22 5.41
N MET A 28 -3.96 3.52 4.57
CA MET A 28 -2.76 2.81 4.97
C MET A 28 -1.52 3.69 4.76
N ILE A 29 -0.73 3.88 5.82
CA ILE A 29 0.58 4.55 5.74
C ILE A 29 1.66 3.48 5.81
N VAL A 30 2.46 3.37 4.75
CA VAL A 30 3.51 2.34 4.68
C VAL A 30 4.89 2.97 4.82
N GLY A 31 5.67 2.41 5.76
CA GLY A 31 7.05 2.76 6.04
C GLY A 31 8.03 2.48 4.89
N VAL A 32 9.22 3.09 4.93
CA VAL A 32 10.32 2.76 4.01
C VAL A 32 10.74 1.29 4.21
N ALA A 33 11.08 0.59 3.12
CA ALA A 33 11.61 -0.77 3.11
C ALA A 33 10.67 -1.90 3.57
N THR A 34 9.36 -1.81 3.27
CA THR A 34 8.38 -2.85 3.60
C THR A 34 7.73 -3.50 2.35
N PRO A 35 8.50 -4.23 1.51
CA PRO A 35 8.01 -4.78 0.25
C PRO A 35 6.87 -5.80 0.41
N MET A 36 6.85 -6.54 1.53
CA MET A 36 5.80 -7.54 1.79
C MET A 36 4.45 -6.91 2.10
N VAL A 37 4.43 -5.78 2.82
CA VAL A 37 3.20 -5.01 3.11
C VAL A 37 2.62 -4.44 1.81
N TRP A 38 3.49 -4.02 0.89
CA TRP A 38 3.06 -3.55 -0.44
C TRP A 38 2.40 -4.67 -1.27
N ALA A 39 2.95 -5.88 -1.24
CA ALA A 39 2.35 -7.04 -1.91
C ALA A 39 0.98 -7.38 -1.33
N ALA A 40 0.85 -7.40 0.00
CA ALA A 40 -0.42 -7.65 0.69
C ALA A 40 -1.48 -6.57 0.37
N PHE A 41 -1.08 -5.30 0.38
CA PHE A 41 -1.98 -4.20 0.02
C PHE A 41 -2.45 -4.29 -1.43
N THR A 42 -1.53 -4.56 -2.37
CA THR A 42 -1.87 -4.73 -3.78
C THR A 42 -2.87 -5.87 -3.97
N LEU A 43 -2.67 -6.98 -3.24
CA LEU A 43 -3.62 -8.10 -3.24
C LEU A 43 -4.98 -7.69 -2.65
N ALA A 44 -5.01 -6.96 -1.54
CA ALA A 44 -6.26 -6.48 -0.94
C ALA A 44 -7.04 -5.60 -1.92
N LYS A 45 -6.35 -4.68 -2.59
CA LYS A 45 -6.92 -3.76 -3.57
C LYS A 45 -7.48 -4.46 -4.81
N LEU A 46 -6.87 -5.56 -5.24
CA LEU A 46 -7.34 -6.37 -6.37
C LEU A 46 -8.49 -7.33 -6.00
N THR A 47 -8.75 -7.58 -4.71
CA THR A 47 -9.68 -8.63 -4.28
C THR A 47 -10.93 -8.09 -3.58
N HIS A 48 -10.78 -7.35 -2.49
CA HIS A 48 -11.91 -6.99 -1.61
C HIS A 48 -11.89 -5.54 -1.13
N ALA A 49 -10.79 -4.82 -1.32
CA ALA A 49 -10.60 -3.45 -0.84
C ALA A 49 -10.15 -2.48 -1.98
N PRO A 50 -10.87 -2.37 -3.10
CA PRO A 50 -10.47 -1.52 -4.24
C PRO A 50 -10.34 -0.03 -3.91
N ASP A 51 -11.13 0.46 -2.96
CA ASP A 51 -11.19 1.88 -2.57
C ASP A 51 -10.15 2.24 -1.50
N ALA A 52 -9.39 1.26 -0.99
CA ALA A 52 -8.37 1.50 0.03
C ALA A 52 -7.32 2.49 -0.46
N ILE A 53 -6.97 3.45 0.38
CA ILE A 53 -6.03 4.54 0.07
C ILE A 53 -4.64 4.17 0.56
N TYR A 54 -3.68 4.18 -0.36
CA TYR A 54 -2.27 3.90 -0.07
C TYR A 54 -1.46 5.18 -0.01
N HIS A 55 -0.92 5.51 1.16
CA HIS A 55 0.01 6.62 1.33
C HIS A 55 1.45 6.11 1.40
N TYR A 56 2.19 6.32 0.31
CA TYR A 56 3.60 5.94 0.22
C TYR A 56 4.47 7.10 0.71
N ILE A 57 5.14 6.92 1.86
CA ILE A 57 5.99 7.98 2.44
C ILE A 57 7.35 8.14 1.75
N MET A 58 7.59 7.52 0.60
CA MET A 58 8.78 7.80 -0.24
C MET A 58 8.61 9.11 -1.00
N GLY A 59 8.37 10.18 -0.24
CA GLY A 59 8.41 11.56 -0.67
C GLY A 59 9.50 12.31 0.10
N ASN A 60 10.67 11.69 0.35
CA ASN A 60 11.85 12.44 0.78
C ASN A 60 12.45 13.17 -0.44
N SER A 61 11.69 14.08 -1.05
CA SER A 61 12.27 15.05 -1.95
C SER A 61 13.06 16.04 -1.10
N PHE A 62 14.40 16.00 -1.19
CA PHE A 62 15.20 17.12 -0.72
C PHE A 62 14.83 18.33 -1.58
N VAL A 63 14.06 19.24 -1.01
CA VAL A 63 13.72 20.50 -1.65
C VAL A 63 14.79 21.50 -1.24
N TYR A 64 15.71 21.82 -2.15
CA TYR A 64 16.73 22.83 -1.88
C TYR A 64 16.12 24.24 -1.75
N GLU A 65 15.00 24.50 -2.44
CA GLU A 65 14.27 25.76 -2.34
C GLU A 65 12.75 25.55 -2.47
N PRO A 66 11.95 25.99 -1.48
CA PRO A 66 10.50 25.86 -1.55
C PRO A 66 9.95 26.71 -2.70
N ARG A 67 9.09 26.14 -3.55
CA ARG A 67 8.41 26.87 -4.61
C ARG A 67 7.62 28.02 -3.99
N SER A 68 8.12 29.25 -4.11
CA SER A 68 7.36 30.44 -3.74
C SER A 68 6.12 30.48 -4.63
N LYS A 69 4.97 30.53 -3.98
CA LYS A 69 3.66 30.57 -4.61
C LYS A 69 3.63 31.79 -5.52
N ILE A 70 3.36 31.60 -6.82
CA ILE A 70 2.96 32.68 -7.72
C ILE A 70 1.65 33.22 -7.16
N LEU A 71 1.72 34.31 -6.37
CA LEU A 71 0.55 35.16 -6.14
C LEU A 71 0.34 35.88 -7.46
N GLY A 72 -0.78 35.58 -8.11
CA GLY A 72 -1.29 36.46 -9.15
C GLY A 72 -1.62 37.82 -8.54
N SER A 73 -1.18 38.89 -9.20
CA SER A 73 -1.82 40.18 -9.13
C SER A 73 -1.56 40.93 -10.43
N SER A 74 -2.67 41.28 -11.08
CA SER A 74 -2.88 42.26 -12.16
C SER A 74 -2.17 42.06 -13.49
#